data_AF-A0A0C9W8Q2-F1
#
_entry.id   AF-A0A0C9W8Q2-F1
#
_cell.length_a   1.000
_cell.length_b   1.000
_cell.length_c   1.000
_cell.angle_alpha   90.00
_cell.angle_beta   90.00
_cell.angle_gamma   90.00
#
_symmetry.space_group_name_H-M   'P 1'
#
loop_
_entity.id
_entity.type
_entity.pdbx_description
1 polymer ?
#
loop_
_entity_poly.entity_id
_entity_poly.type
_entity_poly.pdbx_seq_one_letter_code
_entity_poly.pdbx_strand_id
1 'polypeptide(L)'
;MSSNPPLESRKSGPLSPDVPPAHLCNELLLKIFSELKLPTLIAATGVCRKWRALVPCADILPARRVLLDLHLSIIPSPTFLPAEDCAIAPLCSSDREAFLEKLDRRLVGKGLRLPEEMRFWVLEWPGAAALSWASPADLSQTHLHGKRANSANLAPEPHIEKKFFTDTWLVGDRGIHMMKLSGGSAPSGFWIALDDKSGVADTFGKVYLCAGREILDQVASSWMEWIKRRLGKVAGGREVAYC
;
A
#
# COMPACT_ATOMS: atom_id res chain seq x y z
N MET A 1 15.14 -69.30 19.27
CA MET A 1 16.25 -68.70 18.50
C MET A 1 15.64 -68.07 17.26
N SER A 2 15.39 -66.77 17.31
CA SER A 2 14.70 -66.02 16.25
C SER A 2 15.72 -65.17 15.51
N SER A 3 15.95 -65.48 14.24
CA SER A 3 16.95 -64.83 13.39
C SER A 3 16.32 -63.63 12.69
N ASN A 4 16.71 -62.42 13.07
CA ASN A 4 16.36 -61.21 12.32
C ASN A 4 17.16 -61.15 11.00
N PRO A 5 16.54 -60.74 9.87
CA PRO A 5 17.26 -60.50 8.64
C PRO A 5 18.05 -59.17 8.71
N PRO A 6 19.07 -58.99 7.84
CA PRO A 6 19.98 -57.85 7.91
C PRO A 6 19.29 -56.57 7.42
N LEU A 7 19.58 -55.46 8.10
CA LEU A 7 19.25 -54.11 7.64
C LEU A 7 19.93 -53.86 6.29
N GLU A 8 19.16 -53.95 5.21
CA GLU A 8 19.55 -53.35 3.94
C GLU A 8 19.71 -51.84 4.13
N SER A 9 20.94 -51.37 3.92
CA SER A 9 21.27 -49.96 3.83
C SER A 9 20.45 -49.33 2.71
N ARG A 10 19.36 -48.63 3.07
CA ARG A 10 18.73 -47.66 2.18
C ARG A 10 19.76 -46.60 1.85
N LYS A 11 20.44 -46.76 0.71
CA LYS A 11 21.17 -45.68 0.05
C LYS A 11 20.14 -44.60 -0.24
N SER A 12 20.15 -43.54 0.56
CA SER A 12 19.51 -42.27 0.23
C SER A 12 20.17 -41.77 -1.06
N GLY A 13 19.52 -42.04 -2.19
CA GLY A 13 19.88 -41.42 -3.45
C GLY A 13 19.85 -39.89 -3.29
N PRO A 14 20.70 -39.15 -4.02
CA PRO A 14 20.66 -37.69 -3.99
C PRO A 14 19.25 -37.24 -4.35
N LEU A 15 18.65 -36.41 -3.47
CA LEU A 15 17.41 -35.71 -3.74
C LEU A 15 17.52 -35.10 -5.15
N SER A 16 16.59 -35.49 -6.02
CA SER A 16 16.52 -35.07 -7.42
C SER A 16 16.67 -33.55 -7.49
N PRO A 17 17.56 -33.02 -8.34
CA PRO A 17 17.68 -31.58 -8.51
C PRO A 17 16.34 -31.06 -9.04
N ASP A 18 15.77 -30.12 -8.29
CA ASP A 18 14.85 -29.08 -8.71
C ASP A 18 14.17 -29.34 -10.07
N VAL A 19 12.92 -29.83 -10.06
CA VAL A 19 12.07 -29.63 -11.24
C VAL A 19 11.75 -28.13 -11.26
N PRO A 20 12.34 -27.32 -12.16
CA PRO A 20 12.00 -25.92 -12.20
C PRO A 20 10.51 -25.80 -12.54
N PRO A 21 9.81 -24.75 -12.07
CA PRO A 21 8.42 -24.44 -12.43
C PRO A 21 8.15 -24.30 -13.95
N ALA A 22 9.17 -24.46 -14.79
CA ALA A 22 9.11 -24.44 -16.24
C ALA A 22 8.16 -25.47 -16.88
N HIS A 23 7.81 -26.54 -16.16
CA HIS A 23 6.96 -27.63 -16.67
C HIS A 23 5.46 -27.42 -16.43
N LEU A 24 5.08 -26.36 -15.71
CA LEU A 24 3.67 -26.04 -15.52
C LEU A 24 3.08 -25.37 -16.78
N CYS A 25 1.93 -25.86 -17.22
CA CYS A 25 1.17 -25.26 -18.31
C CYS A 25 0.77 -23.82 -17.97
N ASN A 26 0.64 -22.97 -19.00
CA ASN A 26 0.41 -21.54 -18.80
C ASN A 26 -0.91 -21.27 -18.06
N GLU A 27 -1.93 -22.06 -18.32
CA GLU A 27 -3.26 -21.97 -17.71
C GLU A 27 -3.18 -22.13 -16.19
N LEU A 28 -2.38 -23.09 -15.72
CA LEU A 28 -2.18 -23.33 -14.29
C LEU A 28 -1.36 -22.20 -13.66
N LEU A 29 -0.35 -21.66 -14.36
CA LEU A 29 0.40 -20.49 -13.88
C LEU A 29 -0.50 -19.26 -13.75
N LEU A 30 -1.36 -18.99 -14.75
CA LEU A 30 -2.31 -17.89 -14.72
C LEU A 30 -3.30 -18.03 -13.55
N LYS A 31 -3.79 -19.25 -13.31
CA LYS A 31 -4.67 -19.55 -12.16
C LYS A 31 -3.94 -19.42 -10.82
N ILE A 32 -2.66 -19.75 -10.73
CA ILE A 32 -1.87 -19.48 -9.53
C ILE A 32 -1.74 -17.97 -9.33
N PHE A 33 -1.36 -17.23 -10.37
CA PHE A 33 -1.16 -15.78 -10.30
C PHE A 33 -2.43 -15.00 -9.92
N SER A 34 -3.63 -15.45 -10.31
CA SER A 34 -4.88 -14.79 -9.90
C SER A 34 -5.11 -14.79 -8.39
N GLU A 35 -4.56 -15.78 -7.67
CA GLU A 35 -4.74 -15.95 -6.23
C GLU A 35 -3.62 -15.30 -5.39
N LEU A 36 -2.55 -14.82 -6.04
CA LEU A 36 -1.40 -14.26 -5.32
C LEU A 36 -1.68 -12.86 -4.77
N LYS A 37 -1.12 -12.59 -3.59
CA LYS A 37 -1.03 -11.23 -3.01
C LYS A 37 0.00 -10.39 -3.76
N LEU A 38 -0.10 -9.07 -3.67
CA LEU A 38 0.75 -8.11 -4.37
C LEU A 38 2.27 -8.35 -4.16
N PRO A 39 2.81 -8.60 -2.94
CA PRO A 39 4.24 -8.86 -2.78
C PRO A 39 4.71 -10.09 -3.55
N THR A 40 3.89 -11.15 -3.57
CA THR A 40 4.20 -12.39 -4.29
C THR A 40 4.06 -12.19 -5.80
N LEU A 41 3.11 -11.38 -6.25
CA LEU A 41 2.99 -10.96 -7.65
C LEU A 41 4.22 -10.18 -8.12
N ILE A 42 4.68 -9.23 -7.33
CA ILE A 42 5.90 -8.46 -7.59
C ILE A 42 7.10 -9.40 -7.69
N ALA A 43 7.29 -10.28 -6.70
CA ALA A 43 8.36 -11.27 -6.72
C ALA A 43 8.28 -12.18 -7.96
N ALA A 44 7.08 -12.62 -8.34
CA ALA A 44 6.84 -13.45 -9.52
C ALA A 44 7.33 -12.79 -10.82
N THR A 45 7.23 -11.47 -10.96
CA THR A 45 7.77 -10.74 -12.13
C THR A 45 9.31 -10.76 -12.22
N GLY A 46 9.99 -11.03 -11.10
CA GLY A 46 11.44 -11.16 -10.99
C GLY A 46 11.99 -12.56 -11.30
N VAL A 47 11.15 -13.61 -11.24
CA VAL A 47 11.60 -15.03 -11.31
C VAL A 47 12.22 -15.39 -12.66
N CYS A 48 11.49 -15.24 -13.76
CA CYS A 48 11.98 -15.55 -15.10
C CYS A 48 11.19 -14.79 -16.17
N ARG A 49 11.68 -14.80 -17.43
CA ARG A 49 11.01 -14.12 -18.56
C ARG A 49 9.56 -14.62 -18.78
N LYS A 50 9.32 -15.93 -18.62
CA LYS A 50 7.99 -16.55 -18.76
C LYS A 50 7.01 -15.99 -17.73
N TRP A 51 7.40 -15.95 -16.46
CA TRP A 51 6.54 -15.45 -15.38
C TRP A 51 6.27 -13.96 -15.53
N ARG A 52 7.29 -13.16 -15.85
CA ARG A 52 7.15 -11.73 -16.13
C ARG A 52 6.14 -11.44 -17.25
N ALA A 53 6.10 -12.27 -18.28
CA ALA A 53 5.15 -12.14 -19.39
C ALA A 53 3.73 -12.61 -19.02
N LEU A 54 3.59 -13.63 -18.17
CA LEU A 54 2.29 -14.22 -17.81
C LEU A 54 1.55 -13.49 -16.68
N VAL A 55 2.26 -12.92 -15.70
CA VAL A 55 1.63 -12.21 -14.56
C VAL A 55 0.67 -11.10 -15.00
N PRO A 56 0.99 -10.25 -16.01
CA PRO A 56 0.05 -9.28 -16.57
C PRO A 56 -1.23 -9.90 -17.17
N CYS A 57 -1.14 -11.13 -17.70
CA CYS A 57 -2.25 -11.82 -18.36
C CYS A 57 -3.18 -12.56 -17.41
N ALA A 58 -2.81 -12.71 -16.13
CA ALA A 58 -3.63 -13.38 -15.14
C ALA A 58 -4.86 -12.55 -14.75
N ASP A 59 -5.95 -13.23 -14.36
CA ASP A 59 -7.17 -12.60 -13.84
C ASP A 59 -6.97 -12.13 -12.40
N ILE A 60 -6.13 -11.10 -12.23
CA ILE A 60 -5.80 -10.51 -10.93
C ILE A 60 -6.87 -9.49 -10.59
N LEU A 61 -7.29 -9.49 -9.31
CA LEU A 61 -8.23 -8.48 -8.78
C LEU A 61 -7.86 -7.08 -9.27
N PRO A 62 -8.82 -6.29 -9.80
CA PRO A 62 -8.55 -4.98 -10.38
C PRO A 62 -7.70 -4.07 -9.48
N ALA A 63 -8.03 -4.01 -8.18
CA ALA A 63 -7.27 -3.21 -7.23
C ALA A 63 -5.79 -3.61 -7.14
N ARG A 64 -5.50 -4.93 -7.04
CA ARG A 64 -4.11 -5.43 -7.05
C ARG A 64 -3.42 -5.18 -8.38
N ARG A 65 -4.14 -5.28 -9.51
CA ARG A 65 -3.60 -4.98 -10.84
C ARG A 65 -3.09 -3.54 -10.92
N VAL A 66 -3.90 -2.57 -10.49
CA VAL A 66 -3.50 -1.16 -10.51
C VAL A 66 -2.28 -0.91 -9.62
N LEU A 67 -2.19 -1.58 -8.46
CA LEU A 67 -1.02 -1.48 -7.59
C LEU A 67 0.24 -2.14 -8.19
N LEU A 68 0.10 -3.29 -8.85
CA LEU A 68 1.20 -3.95 -9.53
C LEU A 68 1.73 -3.08 -10.67
N ASP A 69 0.85 -2.53 -11.49
CA ASP A 69 1.23 -1.61 -12.58
C ASP A 69 1.92 -0.37 -12.03
N LEU A 70 1.42 0.18 -10.91
CA LEU A 70 2.06 1.28 -10.22
C LEU A 70 3.48 0.90 -9.75
N HIS A 71 3.65 -0.24 -9.10
CA HIS A 71 4.96 -0.70 -8.64
C HIS A 71 5.96 -0.85 -9.80
N LEU A 72 5.55 -1.52 -10.88
CA LEU A 72 6.37 -1.69 -12.08
C LEU A 72 6.71 -0.36 -12.76
N SER A 73 5.82 0.64 -12.68
CA SER A 73 6.09 1.99 -13.20
C SER A 73 7.05 2.81 -12.35
N ILE A 74 7.10 2.55 -11.03
CA ILE A 74 7.94 3.29 -10.09
C ILE A 74 9.38 2.77 -10.09
N ILE A 75 9.61 1.46 -10.20
CA ILE A 75 10.97 0.88 -10.18
C ILE A 75 11.96 1.58 -11.13
N PRO A 76 11.62 1.87 -12.40
CA PRO A 76 12.54 2.56 -13.30
C PRO A 76 12.63 4.07 -13.07
N SER A 77 11.79 4.65 -12.20
CA SER A 77 11.74 6.08 -11.94
C SER A 77 12.93 6.51 -11.07
N PRO A 78 13.64 7.60 -11.41
CA PRO A 78 14.71 8.14 -10.54
C PRO A 78 14.17 8.66 -9.20
N THR A 79 12.85 8.84 -9.09
CA THR A 79 12.16 9.26 -7.87
C THR A 79 11.99 8.11 -6.89
N PHE A 80 12.21 6.88 -7.34
CA PHE A 80 12.30 5.71 -6.49
C PHE A 80 13.64 5.77 -5.77
N LEU A 81 13.64 6.44 -4.62
CA LEU A 81 14.71 6.26 -3.66
C LEU A 81 14.49 4.87 -3.06
N PRO A 82 15.42 3.91 -3.26
CA PRO A 82 15.43 2.73 -2.41
C PRO A 82 15.39 3.26 -0.98
N ALA A 83 14.49 2.73 -0.16
CA ALA A 83 14.38 3.13 1.24
C ALA A 83 15.66 2.67 1.97
N GLU A 84 16.79 3.35 1.74
CA GLU A 84 18.09 2.90 2.22
C GLU A 84 18.21 3.08 3.72
N ASP A 85 17.55 4.06 4.33
CA ASP A 85 17.63 4.27 5.79
C ASP A 85 16.40 4.94 6.38
N CYS A 86 15.33 5.13 5.60
CA CYS A 86 14.07 5.58 6.17
C CYS A 86 13.52 4.43 7.02
N ALA A 87 13.83 4.49 8.31
CA ALA A 87 13.24 3.77 9.42
C ALA A 87 11.73 4.02 9.52
N ILE A 88 11.00 3.79 8.43
CA ILE A 88 9.61 3.42 8.49
C ILE A 88 9.66 2.08 9.20
N ALA A 89 9.55 2.13 10.53
CA ALA A 89 9.35 0.96 11.35
C ALA A 89 8.34 0.11 10.59
N PRO A 90 8.72 -1.11 10.14
CA PRO A 90 7.81 -1.94 9.40
C PRO A 90 6.56 -1.99 10.25
N LEU A 91 5.45 -1.45 9.75
CA LEU A 91 4.17 -1.87 10.28
C LEU A 91 4.20 -3.38 10.05
N CYS A 92 4.47 -4.13 11.13
CA CYS A 92 4.43 -5.58 11.11
C CYS A 92 3.11 -5.98 10.47
N SER A 93 3.06 -7.08 9.72
CA SER A 93 1.84 -7.47 9.01
C SER A 93 0.62 -7.40 9.95
N SER A 94 0.74 -7.98 11.15
CA SER A 94 -0.26 -7.94 12.22
C SER A 94 -0.78 -6.54 12.58
N ASP A 95 0.06 -5.51 12.49
CA ASP A 95 -0.30 -4.14 12.81
C ASP A 95 -1.12 -3.50 11.67
N ARG A 96 -0.91 -3.94 10.42
CA ARG A 96 -1.64 -3.42 9.24
C ARG A 96 -3.10 -3.88 9.23
N GLU A 97 -3.36 -5.16 9.51
CA GLU A 97 -4.73 -5.66 9.61
C GLU A 97 -5.47 -5.01 10.78
N ALA A 98 -4.85 -4.97 11.97
CA ALA A 98 -5.45 -4.32 13.14
C ALA A 98 -5.70 -2.82 12.92
N PHE A 99 -4.80 -2.14 12.20
CA PHE A 99 -4.97 -0.76 11.79
C PHE A 99 -6.19 -0.58 10.87
N LEU A 100 -6.32 -1.41 9.83
CA LEU A 100 -7.47 -1.34 8.93
C LEU A 100 -8.77 -1.69 9.65
N GLU A 101 -8.78 -2.69 10.53
CA GLU A 101 -9.97 -3.05 11.31
C GLU A 101 -10.42 -1.88 12.20
N LYS A 102 -9.48 -1.17 12.83
CA LYS A 102 -9.77 0.03 13.63
C LYS A 102 -10.30 1.17 12.76
N LEU A 103 -9.73 1.37 11.57
CA LEU A 103 -10.17 2.37 10.61
C LEU A 103 -11.58 2.05 10.11
N ASP A 104 -11.81 0.81 9.69
CA ASP A 104 -13.10 0.33 9.18
C ASP A 104 -14.21 0.47 10.21
N ARG A 105 -13.97 0.07 11.47
CA ARG A 105 -14.98 0.26 12.53
C ARG A 105 -15.39 1.72 12.67
N ARG A 106 -14.45 2.66 12.52
CA ARG A 106 -14.75 4.12 12.57
C ARG A 106 -15.50 4.60 11.34
N LEU A 107 -15.20 4.06 10.16
CA LEU A 107 -15.85 4.43 8.90
C LEU A 107 -17.26 3.83 8.81
N VAL A 108 -17.42 2.55 9.10
CA VAL A 108 -18.70 1.83 9.09
C VAL A 108 -19.70 2.45 10.06
N GLY A 109 -19.26 2.87 11.24
CA GLY A 109 -20.12 3.61 12.19
C GLY A 109 -20.68 4.93 11.64
N LYS A 110 -20.07 5.48 10.59
CA LYS A 110 -20.52 6.67 9.86
C LYS A 110 -21.15 6.34 8.49
N GLY A 111 -21.29 5.07 8.15
CA GLY A 111 -21.75 4.62 6.83
C GLY A 111 -20.78 4.94 5.68
N LEU A 112 -19.49 5.11 6.00
CA LEU A 112 -18.41 5.39 5.06
C LEU A 112 -17.63 4.12 4.72
N ARG A 113 -16.94 4.12 3.58
CA ARG A 113 -16.05 3.03 3.15
C ARG A 113 -14.73 3.56 2.63
N LEU A 114 -13.68 2.74 2.68
CA LEU A 114 -12.38 3.06 2.10
C LEU A 114 -12.33 2.50 0.66
N PRO A 115 -11.74 3.22 -0.32
CA PRO A 115 -11.48 2.66 -1.64
C PRO A 115 -10.67 1.36 -1.55
N GLU A 116 -11.02 0.40 -2.41
CA GLU A 116 -10.48 -0.96 -2.33
C GLU A 116 -8.96 -0.97 -2.57
N GLU A 117 -8.49 -0.18 -3.53
CA GLU A 117 -7.07 0.00 -3.85
C GLU A 117 -6.29 0.51 -2.63
N MET A 118 -6.91 1.36 -1.82
CA MET A 118 -6.29 1.91 -0.62
C MET A 118 -6.21 0.88 0.50
N ARG A 119 -7.20 -0.02 0.62
CA ARG A 119 -7.13 -1.17 1.54
C ARG A 119 -5.97 -2.09 1.16
N PHE A 120 -5.88 -2.47 -0.12
CA PHE A 120 -4.78 -3.29 -0.62
C PHE A 120 -3.42 -2.59 -0.53
N TRP A 121 -3.37 -1.27 -0.72
CA TRP A 121 -2.15 -0.48 -0.50
C TRP A 121 -1.65 -0.61 0.93
N VAL A 122 -2.55 -0.45 1.92
CA VAL A 122 -2.16 -0.57 3.33
C VAL A 122 -1.70 -1.98 3.69
N LEU A 123 -2.43 -3.01 3.23
CA LEU A 123 -2.11 -4.40 3.57
C LEU A 123 -0.87 -4.91 2.83
N GLU A 124 -0.86 -4.74 1.52
CA GLU A 124 -0.01 -5.52 0.62
C GLU A 124 1.12 -4.70 -0.01
N TRP A 125 1.15 -3.37 0.12
CA TRP A 125 2.25 -2.59 -0.46
C TRP A 125 3.60 -2.98 0.17
N PRO A 126 4.62 -3.27 -0.65
CA PRO A 126 5.93 -3.67 -0.14
C PRO A 126 6.58 -2.50 0.59
N GLY A 127 7.03 -2.74 1.83
CA GLY A 127 7.67 -1.70 2.64
C GLY A 127 8.92 -1.10 2.00
N ALA A 128 9.68 -1.91 1.25
CA ALA A 128 10.86 -1.46 0.50
C ALA A 128 10.55 -0.50 -0.65
N ALA A 129 9.28 -0.41 -1.10
CA ALA A 129 8.85 0.52 -2.12
C ALA A 129 8.06 1.70 -1.55
N ALA A 130 8.33 2.07 -0.29
CA ALA A 130 7.63 3.17 0.35
C ALA A 130 7.85 4.48 -0.42
N LEU A 131 6.73 5.13 -0.77
CA LEU A 131 6.75 6.51 -1.24
C LEU A 131 6.87 7.40 0.01
N SER A 132 7.93 8.19 0.11
CA SER A 132 8.22 9.04 1.29
C SER A 132 7.10 10.01 1.67
N TRP A 133 6.16 10.28 0.76
CA TRP A 133 5.03 11.20 0.95
C TRP A 133 3.66 10.53 0.87
N ALA A 134 3.61 9.21 0.66
CA ALA A 134 2.38 8.42 0.53
C ALA A 134 2.53 7.04 1.17
N SER A 135 3.36 6.94 2.22
CA SER A 135 3.53 5.67 2.93
C SER A 135 2.25 5.33 3.67
N PRO A 136 1.82 4.04 3.70
CA PRO A 136 0.76 3.60 4.59
C PRO A 136 1.00 4.01 6.06
N ALA A 137 2.27 4.11 6.47
CA ALA A 137 2.65 4.56 7.81
C ALA A 137 2.27 6.02 8.06
N ASP A 138 2.32 6.88 7.03
CA ASP A 138 2.01 8.32 7.13
C ASP A 138 0.51 8.56 7.33
N LEU A 139 -0.35 7.66 6.83
CA LEU A 139 -1.79 7.67 7.15
C LEU A 139 -2.04 7.46 8.64
N SER A 140 -1.09 6.81 9.31
CA SER A 140 -1.09 6.54 10.74
C SER A 140 -0.18 7.55 11.44
N GLN A 141 -0.42 8.87 11.28
CA GLN A 141 0.40 9.89 11.94
C GLN A 141 0.49 9.60 13.45
N THR A 142 1.59 8.98 13.89
CA THR A 142 2.14 9.20 15.21
C THR A 142 2.81 10.55 15.14
N HIS A 143 2.53 11.42 16.10
CA HIS A 143 3.36 12.58 16.38
C HIS A 143 4.76 12.13 16.85
N LEU A 144 5.54 11.47 16.01
CA LEU A 144 6.97 11.26 16.23
C LEU A 144 7.70 12.33 15.42
N HIS A 145 7.60 13.57 15.89
CA HIS A 145 8.68 14.53 15.65
C HIS A 145 9.89 14.03 16.43
N GLY A 146 10.68 13.18 15.78
CA GLY A 146 12.00 12.80 16.24
C GLY A 146 12.88 14.04 16.32
N LYS A 147 12.89 14.71 17.47
CA LYS A 147 14.17 15.17 18.01
C LYS A 147 15.03 13.91 18.08
N ARG A 148 16.16 13.90 17.36
CA ARG A 148 17.27 12.96 17.62
C ARG A 148 17.66 13.12 19.10
N ALA A 149 17.00 12.38 19.97
CA ALA A 149 17.36 12.29 21.37
C ALA A 149 18.34 11.11 21.47
N ASN A 150 19.61 11.43 21.70
CA ASN A 150 20.59 10.43 22.06
C ASN A 150 20.08 9.66 23.28
N SER A 151 19.93 8.36 23.07
CA SER A 151 19.54 7.34 24.04
C SER A 151 20.41 7.43 25.29
N ALA A 152 19.76 7.55 26.46
CA ALA A 152 20.20 6.87 27.68
C ALA A 152 19.10 6.79 28.75
N ASN A 153 18.14 7.72 28.83
CA ASN A 153 17.14 7.71 29.90
C ASN A 153 15.81 8.35 29.47
N LEU A 154 14.91 7.59 28.85
CA LEU A 154 13.52 8.04 28.65
C LEU A 154 12.55 6.96 29.13
N ALA A 155 11.72 7.37 30.08
CA ALA A 155 10.55 6.65 30.57
C ALA A 155 9.65 6.21 29.40
N PRO A 156 8.78 5.19 29.58
CA PRO A 156 7.81 4.80 28.56
C PRO A 156 7.00 6.02 28.11
N GLU A 157 7.22 6.43 26.86
CA GLU A 157 6.52 7.56 26.23
C GLU A 157 5.01 7.35 26.31
N PRO A 158 4.23 8.42 26.59
CA PRO A 158 2.78 8.35 26.66
C PRO A 158 2.21 7.80 25.36
N HIS A 159 1.15 7.00 25.45
CA HIS A 159 0.43 6.46 24.30
C HIS A 159 0.04 7.57 23.31
N ILE A 160 0.85 7.76 22.26
CA ILE A 160 0.52 8.64 21.15
C ILE A 160 -0.66 7.98 20.42
N GLU A 161 -1.86 8.46 20.70
CA GLU A 161 -3.03 8.06 19.90
C GLU A 161 -2.79 8.52 18.46
N LYS A 162 -2.52 7.56 17.57
CA LYS A 162 -2.58 7.76 16.12
C LYS A 162 -3.98 8.28 15.77
N LYS A 163 -4.10 9.60 15.58
CA LYS A 163 -5.35 10.23 15.15
C LYS A 163 -5.40 10.19 13.64
N PHE A 164 -6.39 9.48 13.12
CA PHE A 164 -6.78 9.58 11.72
C PHE A 164 -7.40 10.96 11.50
N PHE A 165 -6.88 11.73 10.54
CA PHE A 165 -7.51 12.97 10.14
C PHE A 165 -8.64 12.67 9.16
N THR A 166 -9.79 12.27 9.72
CA THR A 166 -11.07 12.30 9.01
C THR A 166 -11.86 13.52 9.47
N ASP A 167 -12.42 14.27 8.55
CA ASP A 167 -13.27 15.42 8.86
C ASP A 167 -14.35 15.54 7.76
N THR A 168 -15.32 16.44 7.97
CA THR A 168 -16.48 16.62 7.09
C THR A 168 -16.45 18.01 6.50
N TRP A 169 -16.44 18.10 5.17
CA TRP A 169 -16.48 19.35 4.42
C TRP A 169 -17.88 19.62 3.91
N LEU A 170 -18.33 20.86 3.95
CA LEU A 170 -19.63 21.23 3.37
C LEU A 170 -19.43 21.67 1.91
N VAL A 171 -20.14 21.04 0.99
CA VAL A 171 -20.25 21.42 -0.43
C VAL A 171 -21.71 21.73 -0.71
N GLY A 172 -22.03 23.02 -0.77
CA GLY A 172 -23.42 23.48 -0.67
C GLY A 172 -24.02 23.06 0.67
N ASP A 173 -25.18 22.40 0.62
CA ASP A 173 -25.89 21.93 1.82
C ASP A 173 -25.49 20.50 2.25
N ARG A 174 -24.49 19.88 1.61
CA ARG A 174 -24.11 18.48 1.86
C ARG A 174 -22.71 18.35 2.46
N GLY A 175 -22.59 17.47 3.45
CA GLY A 175 -21.31 17.10 4.04
C GLY A 175 -20.62 15.98 3.24
N ILE A 176 -19.41 16.22 2.75
CA ILE A 176 -18.52 15.22 2.18
C ILE A 176 -17.53 14.79 3.28
N HIS A 177 -17.53 13.50 3.60
CA HIS A 177 -16.54 12.95 4.51
C HIS A 177 -15.22 12.70 3.76
N MET A 178 -14.13 13.20 4.33
CA MET A 178 -12.82 13.12 3.69
C MET A 178 -11.75 12.62 4.65
N MET A 179 -10.69 12.06 4.10
CA MET A 179 -9.50 11.62 4.84
C MET A 179 -8.25 12.27 4.28
N LYS A 180 -7.37 12.77 5.14
CA LYS A 180 -6.11 13.41 4.73
C LYS A 180 -5.17 12.35 4.16
N LEU A 181 -4.62 12.58 2.96
CA LEU A 181 -3.66 11.69 2.29
C LEU A 181 -2.21 12.08 2.60
N SER A 182 -1.91 13.37 2.53
CA SER A 182 -0.58 13.92 2.77
C SER A 182 -0.66 15.42 3.07
N GLY A 183 0.31 15.93 3.83
CA GLY A 183 0.46 17.36 4.12
C GLY A 183 0.95 17.59 5.55
N GLY A 184 1.82 18.58 5.72
CA GLY A 184 2.40 18.97 7.02
C GLY A 184 1.35 19.42 8.04
N SER A 185 1.81 19.99 9.15
CA SER A 185 0.94 20.50 10.23
C SER A 185 -0.01 21.62 9.77
N ALA A 186 0.17 22.15 8.56
CA ALA A 186 -0.66 23.19 7.97
C ALA A 186 -2.09 22.69 7.67
N PRO A 187 -3.08 23.61 7.71
CA PRO A 187 -4.46 23.32 7.35
C PRO A 187 -4.64 23.00 5.86
N SER A 188 -3.62 23.22 5.03
CA SER A 188 -3.58 22.82 3.62
C SER A 188 -3.16 21.36 3.45
N GLY A 189 -3.77 20.66 2.50
CA GLY A 189 -3.38 19.29 2.20
C GLY A 189 -4.23 18.63 1.12
N PHE A 190 -3.83 17.40 0.78
CA PHE A 190 -4.57 16.55 -0.14
C PHE A 190 -5.51 15.65 0.65
N TRP A 191 -6.78 15.60 0.23
CA TRP A 191 -7.84 14.87 0.90
C TRP A 191 -8.56 13.95 -0.08
N ILE A 192 -8.87 12.73 0.35
CA ILE A 192 -9.67 11.78 -0.42
C ILE A 192 -11.10 11.77 0.10
N ALA A 193 -12.08 11.81 -0.79
CA ALA A 193 -13.48 11.65 -0.41
C ALA A 193 -13.83 10.17 -0.14
N LEU A 194 -14.48 9.92 0.99
CA LEU A 194 -14.89 8.59 1.46
C LEU A 194 -16.40 8.34 1.34
N ASP A 195 -17.16 9.36 0.93
CA ASP A 195 -18.60 9.27 0.82
C ASP A 195 -19.04 8.91 -0.61
N ASP A 196 -19.92 7.93 -0.68
CA ASP A 196 -20.59 7.39 -1.87
C ASP A 196 -22.07 7.86 -1.92
N LYS A 197 -22.60 8.40 -0.82
CA LYS A 197 -24.02 8.70 -0.62
C LYS A 197 -24.40 10.13 -0.98
N SER A 198 -23.46 10.91 -1.50
CA SER A 198 -23.67 12.35 -1.70
C SER A 198 -24.71 12.67 -2.77
N GLY A 199 -25.19 11.71 -3.58
CA GLY A 199 -26.24 11.90 -4.60
C GLY A 199 -25.93 12.97 -5.66
N VAL A 200 -24.73 13.56 -5.58
CA VAL A 200 -24.16 14.58 -6.44
C VAL A 200 -22.91 13.91 -6.99
N ALA A 201 -22.91 13.63 -8.30
CA ALA A 201 -21.77 13.18 -9.10
C ALA A 201 -20.66 12.40 -8.35
N ASP A 202 -20.73 11.06 -8.35
CA ASP A 202 -19.72 10.10 -7.86
C ASP A 202 -18.44 10.74 -7.28
N THR A 203 -18.49 11.15 -6.01
CA THR A 203 -17.36 11.83 -5.35
C THR A 203 -16.34 10.85 -4.79
N PHE A 204 -16.71 9.58 -4.67
CA PHE A 204 -15.96 8.57 -3.96
C PHE A 204 -14.58 8.35 -4.56
N GLY A 205 -13.54 8.34 -3.72
CA GLY A 205 -12.16 8.09 -4.15
C GLY A 205 -11.49 9.26 -4.88
N LYS A 206 -12.21 10.33 -5.23
CA LYS A 206 -11.63 11.56 -5.80
C LYS A 206 -10.72 12.26 -4.78
N VAL A 207 -9.69 12.93 -5.29
CA VAL A 207 -8.72 13.66 -4.48
C VAL A 207 -8.85 15.15 -4.71
N TYR A 208 -8.89 15.89 -3.61
CA TYR A 208 -9.05 17.33 -3.58
C TYR A 208 -7.86 17.98 -2.88
N LEU A 209 -7.54 19.19 -3.31
CA LEU A 209 -6.69 20.11 -2.58
C LEU A 209 -7.59 20.97 -1.68
N CYS A 210 -7.35 20.93 -0.38
CA CYS A 210 -8.11 21.73 0.58
C CYS A 210 -7.18 22.68 1.33
N ALA A 211 -7.71 23.83 1.77
CA ALA A 211 -7.08 24.74 2.70
C ALA A 211 -8.05 25.03 3.86
N GLY A 212 -7.73 24.50 5.05
CA GLY A 212 -8.66 24.50 6.17
C GLY A 212 -9.91 23.70 5.84
N ARG A 213 -11.08 24.35 5.89
CA ARG A 213 -12.39 23.74 5.58
C ARG A 213 -12.89 24.05 4.18
N GLU A 214 -12.06 24.66 3.35
CA GLU A 214 -12.41 25.02 1.97
C GLU A 214 -11.80 24.03 0.98
N ILE A 215 -12.61 23.56 0.02
CA ILE A 215 -12.16 22.78 -1.12
C ILE A 215 -11.70 23.76 -2.20
N LEU A 216 -10.41 23.75 -2.51
CA LEU A 216 -9.83 24.66 -3.51
C LEU A 216 -9.97 24.10 -4.92
N ASP A 217 -9.65 22.82 -5.11
CA ASP A 217 -9.64 22.18 -6.43
C ASP A 217 -9.79 20.65 -6.33
N GLN A 218 -10.34 20.04 -7.38
CA GLN A 218 -10.31 18.60 -7.59
C GLN A 218 -9.05 18.23 -8.40
N VAL A 219 -8.01 17.77 -7.69
CA VAL A 219 -6.70 17.51 -8.31
C VAL A 219 -6.59 16.15 -9.01
N ALA A 220 -7.49 15.21 -8.72
CA ALA A 220 -7.57 13.91 -9.41
C ALA A 220 -8.95 13.26 -9.32
N SER A 221 -9.28 12.43 -10.31
CA SER A 221 -10.50 11.60 -10.32
C SER A 221 -10.40 10.39 -9.40
N SER A 222 -9.19 9.95 -9.06
CA SER A 222 -8.95 8.87 -8.12
C SER A 222 -7.65 9.06 -7.36
N TRP A 223 -7.54 8.42 -6.20
CA TRP A 223 -6.29 8.29 -5.44
C TRP A 223 -5.13 7.74 -6.29
N MET A 224 -5.38 6.73 -7.13
CA MET A 224 -4.34 6.13 -7.97
C MET A 224 -3.87 7.08 -9.06
N GLU A 225 -4.78 7.84 -9.67
CA GLU A 225 -4.41 8.90 -10.61
C GLU A 225 -3.58 9.98 -9.93
N TRP A 226 -3.95 10.39 -8.71
CA TRP A 226 -3.21 11.37 -7.93
C TRP A 226 -1.76 10.92 -7.68
N ILE A 227 -1.55 9.66 -7.26
CA ILE A 227 -0.20 9.09 -7.08
C ILE A 227 0.59 9.17 -8.40
N LYS A 228 0.01 8.68 -9.50
CA LYS A 228 0.67 8.67 -10.82
C LYS A 228 1.06 10.09 -11.27
N ARG A 229 0.17 11.07 -11.11
CA ARG A 229 0.44 12.49 -11.40
C ARG A 229 1.60 13.03 -10.56
N ARG A 230 1.67 12.69 -9.27
CA ARG A 230 2.77 13.13 -8.40
C ARG A 230 4.11 12.52 -8.82
N LEU A 231 4.14 11.23 -9.12
CA LEU A 231 5.34 10.55 -9.61
C LEU A 231 5.87 11.18 -10.90
N GLY A 232 4.97 11.51 -11.84
CA GLY A 232 5.34 12.19 -13.08
C GLY A 232 5.89 13.61 -12.88
N LYS A 233 5.36 14.37 -11.92
CA LYS A 233 5.87 15.72 -11.59
C LYS A 233 7.27 15.68 -11.00
N VAL A 234 7.55 14.74 -10.09
CA VAL A 234 8.88 14.59 -9.48
C VAL A 234 9.91 14.18 -10.54
N ALA A 235 9.54 13.31 -11.49
CA ALA A 235 10.43 12.93 -12.60
C ALA A 235 10.77 14.11 -13.54
N GLY A 236 9.90 15.13 -13.62
CA GLY A 236 10.09 16.32 -14.46
C GLY A 236 10.91 17.46 -13.82
N GLY A 237 11.48 17.28 -12.62
CA GLY A 237 12.38 18.26 -11.99
C GLY A 237 11.72 19.56 -11.50
N ARG A 238 10.39 19.67 -11.53
CA ARG A 238 9.64 20.77 -10.91
C ARG A 238 8.94 20.28 -9.67
N GLU A 239 9.67 20.27 -8.56
CA GLU A 239 9.06 20.17 -7.24
C GLU A 239 8.34 21.51 -6.96
N VAL A 240 7.02 21.53 -7.15
CA VAL A 240 6.22 22.65 -6.65
C VAL A 240 6.15 22.44 -5.14
N ALA A 241 6.93 23.24 -4.41
CA ALA A 241 6.89 23.28 -2.96
C ALA A 241 5.50 23.76 -2.51
N TYR A 242 4.61 22.81 -2.23
CA TYR A 242 3.39 23.09 -1.48
C TYR A 242 3.73 22.94 0.00
N CYS A 243 4.07 24.07 0.64
CA CYS A 243 4.15 24.20 2.09
C CYS A 243 2.76 24.25 2.72
#